data_AF-A0A7V3HUS4-F1
#
_entry.id   AF-A0A7V3HUS4-F1
#
_cell.length_a   1.000
_cell.length_b   1.000
_cell.length_c   1.000
_cell.angle_alpha   90.00
_cell.angle_beta   90.00
_cell.angle_gamma   90.00
#
_symmetry.space_group_name_H-M   'P 1'
#
loop_
_entity.id
_entity.type
_entity.pdbx_description
1 polymer ?
#
loop_
_entity_poly.entity_id
_entity_poly.type
_entity_poly.pdbx_seq_one_letter_code
_entity_poly.pdbx_strand_id
1 'polypeptide(L)' 'MQSLFITATGTNVGKTHTTLKLIEALSSKGHKVGVYKPIETGVTHTAPDATILLKACQKVNDNFKKLIPLDITAYTF' A
#
# COMPACT_ATOMS: atom_id res chain seq x y z
N MET A 1 -5.90 0.07 -17.21
CA MET A 1 -5.66 0.18 -15.76
C MET A 1 -5.28 1.63 -15.46
N GLN A 2 -5.90 2.26 -14.46
CA GLN A 2 -5.56 3.63 -14.06
C GLN A 2 -4.70 3.58 -12.80
N SER A 3 -3.61 4.34 -12.77
CA SER A 3 -2.61 4.31 -11.70
C SER A 3 -2.48 5.67 -11.03
N LEU A 4 -2.31 5.65 -9.71
CA LEU A 4 -2.00 6.84 -8.91
C LEU A 4 -0.62 6.64 -8.27
N PHE A 5 0.32 7.54 -8.55
CA PHE A 5 1.63 7.53 -7.92
C PHE A 5 1.66 8.56 -6.79
N ILE A 6 1.76 8.07 -5.56
CA ILE A 6 1.75 8.92 -4.36
C ILE A 6 3.19 9.27 -3.98
N THR A 7 3.55 10.54 -4.12
CA THR A 7 4.87 11.09 -3.78
C THR A 7 4.77 12.21 -2.75
N ALA A 8 5.88 12.55 -2.08
CA ALA A 8 5.97 13.67 -1.15
C ALA A 8 7.43 14.09 -0.92
N THR A 9 7.64 15.16 -0.17
CA THR A 9 8.95 15.80 0.06
C THR A 9 9.93 14.98 0.92
N GLY A 10 9.50 13.91 1.58
CA GLY A 10 10.35 13.13 2.46
C GLY A 10 9.64 11.94 3.12
N THR A 11 10.23 11.37 4.17
CA THR A 11 9.63 10.30 4.99
C THR A 11 8.74 10.88 6.08
N ASN A 12 7.84 10.07 6.65
CA ASN A 12 6.92 10.47 7.73
C ASN A 12 6.02 11.70 7.47
N VAL A 13 5.90 12.15 6.22
CA VAL A 13 5.05 13.29 5.81
C VAL A 13 3.59 12.91 5.48
N GLY A 14 3.14 11.71 5.88
CA GLY A 14 1.75 11.28 5.71
C GLY A 14 1.43 10.45 4.45
N LYS A 15 2.40 10.10 3.59
CA LYS A 15 2.17 9.29 2.38
C LYS A 15 1.37 8.01 2.65
N THR A 16 1.78 7.23 3.66
CA THR A 16 1.11 5.97 3.99
C THR A 16 -0.31 6.21 4.47
N HIS A 17 -0.51 7.21 5.34
CA HIS A 17 -1.84 7.62 5.82
C HIS A 17 -2.77 8.04 4.67
N THR A 18 -2.31 8.92 3.78
CA THR A 18 -3.07 9.36 2.61
C THR A 18 -3.43 8.18 1.71
N THR A 19 -2.49 7.26 1.49
CA THR A 19 -2.73 6.08 0.66
C THR A 19 -3.81 5.17 1.26
N LEU A 20 -3.80 4.95 2.58
CA LEU A 20 -4.87 4.20 3.27
C LEU A 20 -6.25 4.82 3.03
N LYS A 21 -6.35 6.15 3.11
CA LYS A 21 -7.62 6.86 2.84
C LYS A 21 -8.05 6.80 1.38
N LEU A 22 -7.10 6.78 0.44
CA LEU A 22 -7.41 6.56 -0.97
C LEU A 22 -7.94 5.14 -1.22
N ILE A 23 -7.37 4.11 -0.58
CA ILE A 23 -7.87 2.73 -0.69
C ILE A 23 -9.33 2.65 -0.23
N GLU A 24 -9.64 3.19 0.95
CA GLU A 24 -10.99 3.21 1.51
C GLU A 24 -11.96 3.98 0.59
N ALA A 25 -11.61 5.22 0.21
CA ALA A 25 -12.49 6.10 -0.55
C ALA A 25 -12.72 5.67 -2.01
N LEU A 26 -11.74 5.06 -2.66
CA LEU A 26 -11.90 4.53 -4.02
C LEU A 26 -12.66 3.21 -4.00
N SER A 27 -12.41 2.35 -3.02
CA SER A 27 -13.19 1.12 -2.84
C SER A 27 -14.66 1.40 -2.54
N SER A 28 -14.96 2.40 -1.69
CA SER A 28 -16.36 2.77 -1.39
C SER A 28 -17.12 3.30 -2.62
N LYS A 29 -16.41 3.68 -3.68
CA LYS A 29 -16.98 4.08 -4.98
C LYS A 29 -17.09 2.93 -5.98
N GLY A 30 -16.81 1.69 -5.56
CA GLY A 30 -16.89 0.49 -6.39
C GLY A 30 -15.62 0.18 -7.19
N HIS A 31 -14.51 0.90 -6.98
CA HIS A 31 -13.26 0.59 -7.66
C HIS A 31 -12.54 -0.59 -6.99
N LYS A 32 -12.04 -1.52 -7.82
CA LYS A 32 -11.13 -2.58 -7.35
C LYS A 32 -9.72 -2.01 -7.18
N VAL A 33 -9.40 -1.62 -5.96
CA VAL A 33 -8.10 -1.00 -5.62
C VAL A 33 -7.03 -2.08 -5.42
N GLY A 34 -5.83 -1.82 -5.92
CA GLY A 34 -4.62 -2.58 -5.62
C GLY A 34 -3.55 -1.66 -5.02
N VAL A 35 -2.57 -2.24 -4.34
CA VAL A 35 -1.48 -1.49 -3.69
C VAL A 35 -0.13 -2.01 -4.13
N TYR A 36 0.84 -1.09 -4.24
CA TYR A 36 2.22 -1.38 -4.53
C TYR A 36 3.11 -0.35 -3.82
N LYS A 37 4.09 -0.82 -3.06
CA LYS A 37 5.06 -0.03 -2.30
C LYS A 37 6.45 -0.35 -2.85
N PRO A 38 6.91 0.32 -3.92
CA PRO A 38 8.11 -0.11 -4.63
C PRO A 38 9.36 -0.15 -3.75
N ILE A 39 9.52 0.85 -2.88
CA ILE A 39 10.66 0.97 -1.99
C ILE A 39 10.16 1.26 -0.57
N GLU A 40 10.65 0.48 0.38
CA GLU A 40 10.48 0.73 1.81
C GLU A 40 11.83 0.69 2.52
N THR A 41 12.14 1.76 3.25
CA THR A 41 13.41 1.96 3.93
C THR A 41 13.25 1.75 5.44
N GLY A 42 14.28 1.30 6.13
CA GLY A 42 14.25 1.00 7.56
C GLY A 42 13.63 -0.36 7.89
N VAL A 43 13.60 -1.29 6.93
CA VAL A 43 13.05 -2.63 7.09
C VAL A 43 14.12 -3.55 7.66
N THR A 44 13.91 -4.03 8.89
CA THR A 44 14.83 -5.01 9.51
C THR A 44 14.27 -6.44 9.44
N HIS A 45 13.06 -6.64 9.98
CA HIS A 45 12.41 -7.96 10.04
C HIS A 45 11.05 -7.96 9.33
N THR A 46 10.33 -6.85 9.39
CA THR A 46 9.02 -6.68 8.77
C THR A 46 8.96 -5.31 8.11
N ALA A 47 8.25 -5.23 6.98
CA ALA A 47 8.01 -3.99 6.24
C ALA A 47 6.71 -3.33 6.75
N PRO A 48 6.76 -2.39 7.72
CA PRO A 48 5.57 -1.83 8.36
C PRO A 48 4.61 -1.13 7.38
N ASP A 49 5.11 -0.29 6.45
CA ASP A 49 4.26 0.44 5.51
C ASP A 49 3.55 -0.55 4.57
N ALA A 50 4.29 -1.46 3.93
CA ALA A 50 3.73 -2.49 3.06
C ALA A 50 2.72 -3.36 3.82
N THR A 51 3.01 -3.72 5.07
CA THR A 51 2.10 -4.53 5.89
C THR A 51 0.76 -3.84 6.10
N ILE A 52 0.75 -2.55 6.48
CA ILE A 52 -0.52 -1.84 6.73
C ILE A 52 -1.28 -1.52 5.44
N LEU A 53 -0.57 -1.21 4.35
CA LEU A 53 -1.16 -0.99 3.03
C LEU A 53 -1.81 -2.26 2.49
N LEU A 54 -1.12 -3.40 2.59
CA LEU A 54 -1.63 -4.69 2.17
C LEU A 54 -2.87 -5.09 2.98
N LYS A 55 -2.82 -4.96 4.31
CA LYS A 55 -3.97 -5.24 5.17
C LYS A 55 -5.19 -4.40 4.81
N ALA A 56 -5.01 -3.12 4.48
CA ALA A 56 -6.12 -2.28 4.03
C ALA A 56 -6.67 -2.75 2.68
N CYS A 57 -5.79 -3.07 1.73
CA CYS A 57 -6.18 -3.60 0.41
C CYS A 57 -6.92 -4.94 0.51
N GLN A 58 -6.48 -5.84 1.38
CA GLN A 58 -7.10 -7.15 1.62
C GLN A 58 -8.53 -7.07 2.16
N LYS A 59 -8.88 -5.99 2.87
CA LYS A 59 -10.26 -5.73 3.34
C LYS A 59 -11.22 -5.37 2.19
N VAL A 60 -10.70 -4.83 1.10
CA VAL A 60 -11.49 -4.25 0.02
C VAL A 60 -11.35 -4.99 -1.32
N ASN A 61 -10.37 -5.88 -1.44
CA ASN A 61 -10.09 -6.61 -2.67
C ASN A 61 -9.62 -8.04 -2.38
N ASP A 62 -10.49 -9.01 -2.67
CA ASP A 62 -10.25 -10.43 -2.44
C ASP A 62 -9.02 -10.99 -3.18
N ASN A 63 -8.63 -10.38 -4.30
CA ASN A 63 -7.45 -10.80 -5.06
C ASN A 63 -6.14 -10.63 -4.26
N PHE A 64 -6.13 -9.79 -3.23
CA PHE A 64 -4.95 -9.52 -2.39
C PHE A 64 -4.87 -10.44 -1.16
N LYS A 65 -5.91 -11.23 -0.85
CA LYS A 65 -6.00 -12.03 0.39
C LYS A 65 -4.85 -13.02 0.59
N LYS A 66 -4.27 -13.53 -0.50
CA LYS A 66 -3.18 -14.51 -0.46
C LYS A 66 -1.78 -13.88 -0.52
N LEU A 67 -1.70 -12.58 -0.77
CA LEU A 67 -0.43 -11.89 -0.88
C LEU A 67 0.17 -11.62 0.51
N ILE A 68 1.48 -11.57 0.55
CA ILE A 68 2.29 -11.14 1.70
C ILE A 68 2.96 -9.79 1.41
N PRO A 69 3.49 -9.07 2.42
CA PRO A 69 4.11 -7.76 2.19
C PRO A 69 5.21 -7.77 1.11
N LEU A 70 5.96 -8.86 0.99
CA LEU A 70 7.00 -9.04 -0.03
C LEU A 70 6.45 -9.07 -1.46
N ASP A 71 5.20 -9.49 -1.67
CA ASP A 71 4.60 -9.53 -3.01
C ASP A 71 4.24 -8.14 -3.54
N ILE A 72 4.14 -7.14 -2.65
CA ILE A 72 3.79 -5.76 -3.01
C ILE A 72 4.95 -4.78 -2.85
N THR A 73 6.15 -5.28 -2.54
CA THR A 73 7.39 -4.50 -2.49
C THR A 73 8.36 -4.99 -3.55
N ALA A 74 9.11 -4.08 -4.16
CA ALA A 74 10.22 -4.46 -5.03
C ALA A 74 11.56 -4.46 -4.29
N TYR A 75 11.76 -3.52 -3.36
CA TYR A 75 12.99 -3.41 -2.59
C TYR A 75 12.71 -2.95 -1.15
N THR A 76 13.34 -3.63 -0.20
CA THR A 76 13.29 -3.32 1.23
C THR A 76 14.69 -3.37 1.81
N PHE A 77 15.07 -2.38 2.62
CA PHE A 77 16.38 -2.31 3.29
C PHE A 77 16.31 -1.45 4.56
#